data_AF-A0A933TI01-F1
#
_entry.id   AF-A0A933TI01-F1
#
_cell.length_a   1.000
_cell.length_b   1.000
_cell.length_c   1.000
_cell.angle_alpha   90.00
_cell.angle_beta   90.00
_cell.angle_gamma   90.00
#
_symmetry.space_group_name_H-M   'P 1'
#
loop_
_entity.id
_entity.type
_entity.pdbx_description
1 polymer ?
#
loop_
_entity_poly.entity_id
_entity_poly.type
_entity_poly.pdbx_seq_one_letter_code
_entity_poly.pdbx_strand_id
1 'polypeptide(L)'
;MMQENLFPDPAALHSKVIQRRQDFDALFDGFARLRAVSYVVSPELLLDFLNKRGYEALEVVVGENLAEAYQQELAQKGADLTQQLAERLEKGTLRILIPDRTLHTKLYILERPSQCRVIATSANLTLTAIAPKLISRRT
;
A
#
# COMPACT_ATOMS: atom_id res chain seq x y z
N MET A 1 6.06 -5.69 -41.96
CA MET A 1 6.52 -5.47 -40.57
C MET A 1 5.56 -6.19 -39.65
N MET A 2 6.02 -7.23 -38.96
CA MET A 2 5.24 -7.83 -37.85
C MET A 2 5.42 -6.89 -36.66
N GLN A 3 4.32 -6.36 -36.12
CA GLN A 3 4.36 -5.59 -34.88
C GLN A 3 4.72 -6.59 -33.78
N GLU A 4 5.97 -6.54 -33.32
CA GLU A 4 6.37 -7.30 -32.14
C GLU A 4 5.45 -6.94 -30.98
N ASN A 5 4.99 -7.96 -30.27
CA ASN A 5 4.10 -7.81 -29.13
C ASN A 5 4.82 -6.94 -28.09
N LEU A 6 4.33 -5.71 -27.85
CA LEU A 6 4.97 -4.72 -26.95
C LEU A 6 5.07 -5.18 -25.49
N PHE A 7 4.41 -6.28 -25.15
CA PHE A 7 4.39 -6.87 -23.82
C PHE A 7 4.89 -8.31 -23.93
N PRO A 8 6.21 -8.55 -23.81
CA PRO A 8 6.76 -9.90 -23.78
C PRO A 8 6.27 -10.56 -22.48
N ASP A 9 5.35 -11.51 -22.66
CA ASP A 9 4.67 -12.33 -21.66
C ASP A 9 4.50 -11.69 -20.25
N PRO A 10 3.44 -10.87 -20.05
CA PRO A 10 3.14 -10.37 -18.72
C PRO A 10 2.57 -11.54 -17.92
N ALA A 11 3.32 -12.06 -16.96
CA ALA A 11 2.81 -12.82 -15.84
C ALA A 11 1.40 -12.31 -15.46
N ALA A 12 0.35 -13.05 -15.86
CA ALA A 12 -0.95 -12.51 -16.29
C ALA A 12 -1.34 -11.17 -15.65
N LEU A 13 -1.20 -10.07 -16.39
CA LEU A 13 -1.58 -8.74 -15.91
C LEU A 13 -3.10 -8.67 -15.79
N HIS A 14 -3.60 -8.34 -14.60
CA HIS A 14 -5.04 -8.15 -14.37
C HIS A 14 -5.33 -6.82 -13.69
N SER A 15 -6.29 -6.08 -14.24
CA SER A 15 -6.85 -4.90 -13.57
C SER A 15 -8.03 -5.30 -12.69
N LYS A 16 -8.11 -4.72 -11.49
CA LYS A 16 -9.23 -4.83 -10.57
C LYS A 16 -9.57 -3.46 -9.98
N VAL A 17 -10.81 -3.30 -9.54
CA VAL A 17 -11.26 -2.11 -8.82
C VAL A 17 -11.79 -2.56 -7.47
N ILE A 18 -11.44 -1.83 -6.41
CA ILE A 18 -12.04 -2.04 -5.09
C ILE A 18 -13.46 -1.47 -5.14
N GLN A 19 -14.46 -2.34 -5.13
CA GLN A 19 -15.88 -1.93 -5.12
C GLN A 19 -16.41 -1.80 -3.70
N ARG A 20 -15.97 -2.69 -2.80
CA ARG A 20 -16.36 -2.71 -1.39
C ARG A 20 -15.11 -2.86 -0.52
N ARG A 21 -15.19 -2.38 0.72
CA ARG A 21 -14.08 -2.47 1.69
C ARG A 21 -13.64 -3.91 1.96
N GLN A 22 -14.61 -4.83 2.03
CA GLN A 22 -14.36 -6.27 2.21
C GLN A 22 -13.55 -6.90 1.07
N ASP A 23 -13.50 -6.25 -0.10
CA ASP A 23 -12.73 -6.77 -1.23
C ASP A 23 -11.23 -6.53 -1.02
N PHE A 24 -10.83 -5.64 -0.09
CA PHE A 24 -9.44 -5.28 0.11
C PHE A 24 -8.56 -6.50 0.44
N ASP A 25 -8.93 -7.29 1.44
CA ASP A 25 -8.13 -8.45 1.83
C ASP A 25 -8.03 -9.45 0.68
N ALA A 26 -9.17 -9.84 0.09
CA ALA A 26 -9.20 -10.73 -1.07
C ALA A 26 -8.41 -10.22 -2.28
N LEU A 27 -8.32 -8.89 -2.45
CA LEU A 27 -7.60 -8.28 -3.56
C LEU A 27 -6.09 -8.16 -3.31
N PHE A 28 -5.64 -8.16 -2.07
CA PHE A 28 -4.23 -7.98 -1.70
C PHE A 28 -3.57 -9.26 -1.19
N ASP A 29 -4.32 -10.30 -0.87
CA ASP A 29 -3.76 -11.54 -0.33
C ASP A 29 -3.05 -12.39 -1.40
N GLY A 30 -1.98 -13.08 -0.99
CA GLY A 30 -1.24 -14.03 -1.82
C GLY A 30 -0.28 -13.40 -2.84
N PHE A 31 0.07 -12.13 -2.65
CA PHE A 31 1.13 -11.41 -3.39
C PHE A 31 2.38 -11.23 -2.52
N ALA A 32 3.53 -11.01 -3.17
CA ALA A 32 4.82 -10.88 -2.50
C ALA A 32 5.36 -9.44 -2.53
N ARG A 33 4.95 -8.60 -3.49
CA ARG A 33 5.44 -7.22 -3.62
C ARG A 33 4.31 -6.26 -3.86
N LEU A 34 4.39 -5.07 -3.27
CA LEU A 34 3.45 -3.97 -3.45
C LEU A 34 4.20 -2.70 -3.87
N ARG A 35 3.78 -2.12 -4.99
CA ARG A 35 4.13 -0.75 -5.38
C ARG A 35 2.86 0.08 -5.34
N ALA A 36 2.86 1.17 -4.56
CA ALA A 36 1.67 1.95 -4.32
C ALA A 36 1.90 3.44 -4.55
N VAL A 37 0.89 4.10 -5.10
CA VAL A 37 0.67 5.53 -4.95
C VAL A 37 -0.58 5.67 -4.09
N SER A 38 -0.50 6.40 -2.99
CA SER A 38 -1.66 6.69 -2.13
C SER A 38 -1.52 8.09 -1.57
N TYR A 39 -2.63 8.80 -1.41
CA TYR A 39 -2.62 10.15 -0.84
C TYR A 39 -2.15 10.13 0.62
N VAL A 40 -2.68 9.18 1.41
CA VAL A 40 -2.30 8.93 2.82
C VAL A 40 -2.06 7.44 3.01
N VAL A 41 -1.14 7.09 3.92
CA VAL A 41 -0.79 5.70 4.25
C VAL A 41 -0.64 5.55 5.75
N SER A 42 -1.28 4.55 6.36
CA SER A 42 -1.10 4.27 7.79
C SER A 42 0.15 3.40 8.05
N PRO A 43 1.05 3.78 8.97
CA PRO A 43 2.24 3.01 9.33
C PRO A 43 1.99 1.54 9.68
N GLU A 44 0.94 1.24 10.44
CA GLU A 44 0.58 -0.12 10.84
C GLU A 44 0.24 -1.01 9.66
N LEU A 45 -0.42 -0.46 8.64
CA LEU A 45 -0.81 -1.23 7.47
C LEU A 45 0.43 -1.65 6.66
N LEU A 46 1.45 -0.79 6.58
CA LEU A 46 2.73 -1.14 5.97
C LEU A 46 3.40 -2.31 6.70
N LEU A 47 3.40 -2.27 8.04
CA LEU A 47 3.92 -3.37 8.86
C LEU A 47 3.06 -4.62 8.75
N ASP A 48 1.73 -4.51 8.65
CA ASP A 48 0.82 -5.65 8.48
C ASP A 48 1.13 -6.42 7.18
N PHE A 49 1.37 -5.69 6.08
CA PHE A 49 1.80 -6.29 4.82
C PHE A 49 3.11 -7.08 4.98
N LEU A 50 4.12 -6.48 5.60
CA LEU A 50 5.46 -7.07 5.75
C LEU A 50 5.51 -8.21 6.79
N ASN A 51 4.77 -8.09 7.89
CA ASN A 51 4.89 -8.99 9.03
C ASN A 51 3.86 -10.13 8.99
N LYS A 52 2.66 -9.89 8.41
CA LYS A 52 1.54 -10.84 8.50
C LYS A 52 1.06 -11.36 7.15
N ARG A 53 1.10 -10.53 6.10
CA ARG A 53 0.55 -10.90 4.78
C ARG A 53 1.57 -11.51 3.82
N GLY A 54 2.81 -11.69 4.26
CA GLY A 54 3.86 -12.36 3.50
C GLY A 54 4.50 -11.52 2.39
N TYR A 55 4.39 -10.18 2.47
CA TYR A 55 5.08 -9.31 1.52
C TYR A 55 6.57 -9.25 1.83
N GLU A 56 7.38 -9.38 0.79
CA GLU A 56 8.83 -9.29 0.84
C GLU A 56 9.31 -7.84 0.67
N ALA A 57 8.58 -7.04 -0.12
CA ALA A 57 8.96 -5.66 -0.41
C ALA A 57 7.76 -4.74 -0.67
N LEU A 58 7.83 -3.53 -0.10
CA LEU A 58 6.88 -2.44 -0.33
C LEU A 58 7.61 -1.20 -0.82
N GLU A 59 7.05 -0.57 -1.86
CA GLU A 59 7.45 0.76 -2.30
C GLU A 59 6.22 1.65 -2.42
N VAL A 60 6.23 2.78 -1.71
CA VAL A 60 5.03 3.61 -1.58
C VAL A 60 5.35 5.08 -1.82
N VAL A 61 4.64 5.69 -2.76
CA VAL A 61 4.59 7.13 -2.95
C VAL A 61 3.44 7.68 -2.11
N VAL A 62 3.76 8.53 -1.13
CA VAL A 62 2.78 9.18 -0.25
C VAL A 62 2.48 10.56 -0.82
N GLY A 63 1.27 10.71 -1.33
CA GLY A 63 0.88 11.84 -2.15
C GLY A 63 0.68 13.15 -1.41
N GLU A 64 0.41 13.13 -0.12
CA GLU A 64 0.40 14.35 0.68
C GLU A 64 1.75 14.51 1.39
N ASN A 65 2.32 15.71 1.36
CA ASN A 65 3.52 16.05 2.15
C ASN A 65 3.14 16.19 3.64
N LEU A 66 2.65 15.09 4.20
CA LEU A 66 2.35 14.95 5.62
C LEU A 66 3.59 14.54 6.39
N ALA A 67 4.81 14.93 5.98
CA ALA A 67 6.00 14.61 6.77
C ALA A 67 5.78 14.94 8.26
N GLU A 68 5.16 16.09 8.55
CA GLU A 68 4.78 16.48 9.91
C GLU A 68 3.66 15.62 10.52
N ALA A 69 2.52 15.41 9.84
CA ALA A 69 1.42 14.63 10.42
C ALA A 69 1.76 13.14 10.55
N TYR A 70 2.56 12.61 9.63
CA TYR A 70 3.10 11.25 9.66
C TYR A 70 4.12 11.11 10.79
N GLN A 71 5.03 12.08 10.98
CA GLN A 71 5.93 12.11 12.13
C GLN A 71 5.15 12.22 13.45
N GLN A 72 4.10 13.05 13.51
CA GLN A 72 3.23 13.17 14.67
C GLN A 72 2.48 11.87 14.96
N GLU A 73 1.98 11.19 13.92
CA GLU A 73 1.31 9.90 14.04
C GLU A 73 2.28 8.82 14.56
N LEU A 74 3.52 8.78 14.06
CA LEU A 74 4.58 7.92 14.57
C LEU A 74 4.93 8.24 16.03
N ALA A 75 5.07 9.51 16.37
CA ALA A 75 5.36 9.96 17.73
C ALA A 75 4.25 9.55 18.72
N GLN A 76 2.99 9.52 18.28
CA GLN A 76 1.85 9.10 19.10
C GLN A 76 1.71 7.57 19.22
N LYS A 77 2.21 6.79 18.24
CA LYS A 77 2.01 5.34 18.17
C LYS A 77 3.07 4.49 18.89
N GLY A 78 4.07 5.15 19.49
CA GLY A 78 5.04 4.52 20.38
C GLY A 78 6.35 4.12 19.69
N ALA A 79 7.40 3.96 20.51
CA ALA A 79 8.76 3.72 20.06
C ALA A 79 8.92 2.40 19.26
N ASP A 80 8.15 1.36 19.61
CA ASP A 80 8.25 0.04 18.97
C ASP A 80 7.84 0.06 17.49
N LEU A 81 6.73 0.71 17.15
CA LEU A 81 6.27 0.82 15.76
C LEU A 81 7.25 1.62 14.90
N THR A 82 7.79 2.71 15.45
CA THR A 82 8.76 3.56 14.76
C THR A 82 10.05 2.79 14.50
N GLN A 83 10.54 2.03 15.49
CA GLN A 83 11.72 1.18 15.37
C GLN A 83 11.54 0.11 14.27
N GLN A 84 10.41 -0.58 14.26
CA GLN A 84 10.12 -1.59 13.23
C GLN A 84 10.13 -0.99 11.82
N LEU A 85 9.56 0.20 11.62
CA LEU A 85 9.57 0.87 10.31
C LEU A 85 10.97 1.31 9.89
N ALA A 86 11.76 1.86 10.82
CA ALA A 86 13.14 2.23 10.56
C ALA A 86 13.97 1.01 10.11
N GLU A 87 13.83 -0.12 10.79
CA GLU A 87 14.51 -1.36 10.39
C GLU A 87 14.10 -1.84 9.00
N ARG A 88 12.83 -1.70 8.62
CA ARG A 88 12.34 -2.10 7.29
C ARG A 88 12.87 -1.18 6.19
N LEU A 89 13.00 0.11 6.47
CA LEU A 89 13.62 1.10 5.58
C LEU A 89 15.11 0.80 5.38
N GLU A 90 15.84 0.55 6.47
CA GLU A 90 17.27 0.21 6.44
C GLU A 90 17.54 -1.09 5.68
N LYS A 91 16.70 -2.12 5.87
CA LYS A 91 16.78 -3.39 5.16
C LYS A 91 16.38 -3.30 3.68
N GLY A 92 15.86 -2.16 3.23
CA GLY A 92 15.37 -1.97 1.86
C GLY A 92 14.07 -2.72 1.52
N THR A 93 13.44 -3.36 2.52
CA THR A 93 12.14 -4.04 2.38
C THR A 93 10.96 -3.07 2.36
N LEU A 94 11.17 -1.84 2.82
CA LEU A 94 10.22 -0.75 2.72
C LEU A 94 10.93 0.45 2.08
N ARG A 95 10.27 1.10 1.13
CA ARG A 95 10.71 2.38 0.56
C ARG A 95 9.52 3.35 0.55
N ILE A 96 9.71 4.53 1.12
CA ILE A 96 8.71 5.60 1.15
C ILE A 96 9.25 6.77 0.34
N LEU A 97 8.47 7.23 -0.63
CA LEU A 97 8.78 8.35 -1.51
C LEU A 97 7.75 9.46 -1.28
N ILE A 98 8.24 10.69 -1.08
CA ILE A 98 7.40 11.87 -0.92
C ILE A 98 7.60 12.74 -2.17
N PRO A 99 6.55 12.99 -2.96
CA PRO A 99 6.63 13.85 -4.13
C PRO A 99 6.67 15.32 -3.74
N ASP A 100 7.28 16.16 -4.59
CA ASP A 100 7.34 17.62 -4.38
C ASP A 100 5.97 18.31 -4.45
N ARG A 101 4.98 17.64 -5.06
CA ARG A 101 3.62 18.14 -5.23
C ARG A 101 2.61 17.13 -4.73
N THR A 102 1.48 17.63 -4.27
CA THR A 102 0.38 16.79 -3.81
C THR A 102 -0.14 15.84 -4.90
N LEU A 103 -0.23 14.54 -4.61
CA LEU A 103 -0.79 13.51 -5.48
C LEU A 103 -2.04 12.89 -4.85
N HIS A 104 -3.19 13.02 -5.50
CA HIS A 104 -4.44 12.37 -5.04
C HIS A 104 -4.67 10.97 -5.62
N THR A 105 -3.78 10.52 -6.51
CA THR A 105 -3.82 9.20 -7.14
C THR A 105 -3.81 8.09 -6.10
N LYS A 106 -4.66 7.07 -6.29
CA LYS A 106 -4.53 5.78 -5.62
C LYS A 106 -4.40 4.69 -6.66
N LEU A 107 -3.22 4.11 -6.71
CA LEU A 107 -2.85 3.10 -7.67
C LEU A 107 -1.98 2.07 -6.97
N TYR A 108 -2.36 0.79 -7.05
CA TYR A 108 -1.64 -0.30 -6.42
C TYR A 108 -1.24 -1.32 -7.48
N ILE A 109 0.02 -1.74 -7.44
CA ILE A 109 0.58 -2.77 -8.29
C ILE A 109 1.08 -3.87 -7.38
N LEU A 110 0.48 -5.04 -7.52
CA LEU A 110 0.72 -6.21 -6.68
C LEU A 110 1.36 -7.30 -7.53
N GLU A 111 2.47 -7.85 -7.06
CA GLU A 111 3.28 -8.78 -7.86
C GLU A 111 3.58 -10.07 -7.11
N ARG A 112 3.55 -11.17 -7.85
CA ARG A 112 4.04 -12.50 -7.49
C ARG A 112 4.58 -13.19 -8.76
N PRO A 113 5.34 -14.29 -8.66
CA PRO A 113 6.11 -14.83 -9.80
C PRO A 113 5.35 -15.05 -11.12
N SER A 114 4.04 -15.30 -11.08
CA SER A 114 3.21 -15.57 -12.26
C SER A 114 2.00 -14.64 -12.43
N GLN A 115 1.90 -13.57 -11.63
CA GLN A 115 0.76 -12.66 -11.71
C GLN A 115 1.11 -11.24 -11.28
N CYS A 116 0.66 -10.27 -12.08
CA CYS A 116 0.65 -8.86 -11.72
C CYS A 116 -0.79 -8.35 -11.64
N ARG A 117 -1.16 -7.67 -10.56
CA ARG A 117 -2.48 -7.06 -10.39
C ARG A 117 -2.35 -5.55 -10.23
N VAL A 118 -3.10 -4.82 -11.03
CA VAL A 118 -3.20 -3.36 -10.98
C VAL A 118 -4.56 -2.97 -10.42
N ILE A 119 -4.56 -2.08 -9.43
CA ILE A 119 -5.78 -1.57 -8.79
C ILE A 119 -5.78 -0.06 -8.84
N ALA A 120 -6.69 0.51 -9.61
CA ALA A 120 -6.99 1.95 -9.58
C ALA A 120 -8.27 2.16 -8.76
N THR A 121 -8.23 3.06 -7.77
CA THR A 121 -9.36 3.25 -6.84
C THR A 121 -9.45 4.69 -6.33
N SER A 122 -10.56 5.00 -5.65
CA SER A 122 -10.74 6.20 -4.84
C SER A 122 -10.41 6.00 -3.35
N ALA A 123 -10.13 4.76 -2.91
CA ALA A 123 -9.77 4.44 -1.53
C ALA A 123 -8.25 4.52 -1.27
N ASN A 124 -7.84 5.17 -0.16
CA ASN A 124 -6.44 5.21 0.31
C ASN A 124 -6.04 3.92 1.05
N LEU A 125 -4.73 3.67 1.14
CA LEU A 125 -4.12 2.64 1.99
C LEU A 125 -4.11 3.05 3.47
N THR A 126 -5.28 3.14 4.10
CA THR A 126 -5.37 3.42 5.54
C THR A 126 -6.25 2.40 6.24
N LEU A 127 -5.90 2.06 7.49
CA LEU A 127 -6.75 1.22 8.33
C LEU A 127 -8.18 1.77 8.41
N THR A 128 -8.39 3.08 8.50
CA THR A 128 -9.74 3.68 8.55
C THR A 128 -10.54 3.53 7.25
N ALA A 129 -9.86 3.48 6.09
CA ALA A 129 -10.51 3.24 4.81
C ALA A 129 -10.95 1.77 4.66
N ILE A 130 -10.26 0.85 5.36
CA ILE A 130 -10.40 -0.60 5.21
C ILE A 130 -11.20 -1.22 6.37
N ALA A 131 -11.10 -0.67 7.60
CA ALA A 131 -11.78 -1.14 8.79
C ALA A 131 -13.26 -0.71 8.82
N PRO A 132 -14.15 -1.52 9.41
CA PRO A 132 -15.51 -1.09 9.70
C PRO A 132 -15.46 0.10 10.67
N LYS A 133 -16.32 1.11 10.44
CA LYS A 133 -16.58 2.12 11.48
C LYS A 133 -17.07 1.35 12.71
N LEU A 134 -16.30 1.35 13.80
CA LEU A 134 -16.86 1.01 15.10
C LEU A 134 -18.00 2.00 15.33
N ILE A 135 -19.23 1.50 15.23
CA ILE A 135 -20.40 2.23 15.67
C ILE A 135 -20.23 2.35 17.17
N SER A 136 -19.77 3.52 17.63
CA SER A 136 -19.91 3.93 19.02
C SER A 136 -21.41 3.96 19.32
N ARG A 137 -21.96 2.84 19.79
CA ARG A 137 -23.22 2.85 20.51
C ARG A 137 -22.92 3.53 21.83
N ARG A 138 -23.14 4.85 21.87
CA ARG A 138 -23.39 5.54 23.14
C ARG A 138 -24.68 4.94 23.71
N THR A 139 -24.52 4.07 24.69
CA THR A 139 -25.54 3.82 25.72
C THR A 139 -25.46 4.92 26.76
#